data_AF-A0A8S3WW20-F1
#
_entry.id   AF-A0A8S3WW20-F1
#
_cell.length_a   1.000
_cell.length_b   1.000
_cell.length_c   1.000
_cell.angle_alpha   90.00
_cell.angle_beta   90.00
_cell.angle_gamma   90.00
#
_symmetry.space_group_name_H-M   'P 1'
#
loop_
_entity.id
_entity.type
_entity.pdbx_description
1 polymer ?
#
loop_
_entity_poly.entity_id
_entity_poly.type
_entity_poly.pdbx_seq_one_letter_code
_entity_poly.pdbx_strand_id
1 'polypeptide(L)' 'MLVKSLITGMIRSRIMALRTPRLICRNYRREGPPQPFDNMPFSVPNRYAATMVFSIFFGIGLWAPFIIVWYSMAKRTM' A
#
# COMPACT_ATOMS: atom_id res chain seq x y z
N MET A 1 -7.56 -49.22 10.61
CA MET A 1 -6.94 -48.07 11.32
C MET A 1 -6.22 -47.09 10.38
N LEU A 2 -5.60 -47.58 9.30
CA LEU A 2 -4.79 -46.78 8.35
C LEU A 2 -5.60 -45.72 7.57
N VAL A 3 -6.80 -46.05 7.09
CA VAL A 3 -7.66 -45.13 6.31
C VAL A 3 -8.13 -43.93 7.16
N LYS A 4 -8.45 -44.15 8.44
CA LYS A 4 -8.86 -43.09 9.36
C LYS A 4 -7.70 -42.11 9.63
N SER A 5 -6.49 -42.63 9.79
CA SER A 5 -5.25 -41.84 9.95
C SER A 5 -4.96 -40.95 8.72
N LEU A 6 -5.13 -41.48 7.51
CA LEU A 6 -4.93 -40.72 6.27
C LEU A 6 -5.95 -39.59 6.11
N ILE A 7 -7.23 -39.86 6.41
CA ILE A 7 -8.29 -38.84 6.34
C ILE A 7 -8.05 -37.74 7.38
N THR A 8 -7.69 -38.10 8.61
CA THR A 8 -7.34 -37.11 9.65
C THR A 8 -6.11 -36.30 9.27
N GLY A 9 -5.10 -36.93 8.64
CA GLY A 9 -3.91 -36.25 8.11
C GLY A 9 -4.24 -35.24 7.00
N MET A 10 -5.11 -35.61 6.07
CA MET A 10 -5.55 -34.72 4.97
C MET A 10 -6.40 -33.55 5.47
N ILE A 11 -7.25 -33.75 6.48
CA ILE A 11 -8.04 -32.66 7.07
C ILE A 11 -7.11 -31.68 7.82
N ARG A 12 -6.11 -32.20 8.54
CA ARG A 12 -5.16 -31.39 9.32
C ARG A 12 -4.22 -30.58 8.42
N SER A 13 -3.77 -31.14 7.29
CA SER A 13 -2.93 -30.42 6.32
C SER A 13 -3.69 -29.29 5.62
N ARG A 14 -4.97 -29.49 5.29
CA ARG A 14 -5.83 -28.46 4.68
C ARG A 14 -6.12 -27.28 5.62
N ILE A 15 -6.32 -27.55 6.90
CA ILE A 15 -6.53 -26.49 7.93
C ILE A 15 -5.23 -25.71 8.18
N MET A 16 -4.07 -26.37 8.10
CA MET A 16 -2.77 -25.72 8.27
C MET A 16 -2.42 -24.82 7.07
N ALA A 17 -2.75 -25.24 5.84
CA ALA A 17 -2.57 -24.44 4.62
C ALA A 17 -3.42 -23.15 4.61
N LEU A 18 -4.57 -23.15 5.29
CA LEU A 18 -5.44 -21.98 5.41
C LEU A 18 -5.00 -20.98 6.49
N ARG A 19 -3.96 -21.29 7.29
CA ARG A 19 -3.61 -20.50 8.49
C ARG A 19 -2.56 -19.41 8.33
N THR A 20 -1.70 -19.37 7.32
CA THR A 20 -0.62 -18.34 7.34
C THR A 20 -0.10 -17.95 5.96
N PRO A 21 -0.60 -16.81 5.44
CA PRO A 21 0.33 -15.69 5.29
C PRO A 21 -0.07 -14.45 6.12
N ARG A 22 -1.33 -14.30 6.52
CA ARG A 22 -1.80 -13.07 7.21
C ARG A 22 -1.29 -12.94 8.65
N LEU A 23 -1.16 -14.05 9.38
CA LEU A 23 -0.66 -14.02 10.76
C LEU A 23 0.86 -13.86 10.85
N ILE A 24 1.61 -14.35 9.86
CA ILE A 24 3.07 -14.21 9.79
C ILE A 24 3.45 -12.73 9.55
N CYS A 25 2.72 -12.01 8.70
CA CYS A 25 2.99 -10.58 8.45
C CYS A 25 2.73 -9.65 9.64
N ARG A 26 1.96 -10.08 10.66
CA ARG A 26 1.60 -9.21 11.78
C ARG A 26 2.73 -9.02 12.81
N ASN A 27 3.64 -9.99 12.93
CA ASN A 27 4.65 -10.00 14.01
C ASN A 27 6.00 -9.37 13.62
N TYR A 28 6.27 -9.10 12.33
CA TYR A 28 7.54 -8.48 11.90
C TYR A 28 7.70 -7.00 12.26
N ARG A 29 6.66 -6.33 12.77
CA ARG A 29 6.71 -4.89 13.06
C ARG A 29 7.55 -4.53 14.29
N ARG A 30 7.91 -5.49 15.15
CA ARG A 30 8.66 -5.22 16.40
C ARG A 30 10.13 -5.66 16.36
N GLU A 31 10.47 -6.73 15.65
CA GLU A 31 11.83 -7.32 15.68
C GLU A 31 12.37 -7.71 14.29
N GLY A 32 11.67 -7.33 13.22
CA GLY A 32 12.06 -7.62 11.83
C GLY A 32 12.90 -6.51 11.18
N PRO A 33 13.53 -6.79 10.02
CA PRO A 33 14.14 -5.76 9.18
C PRO A 33 13.13 -4.66 8.81
N PRO A 34 13.58 -3.44 8.47
CA PRO A 34 12.70 -2.35 8.08
C PRO A 34 11.74 -2.80 6.97
N GLN A 35 10.46 -2.53 7.14
CA GLN A 35 9.48 -2.93 6.14
C GLN A 35 9.59 -2.02 4.92
N PRO A 36 9.22 -2.51 3.73
CA PRO A 36 8.96 -1.64 2.60
C PRO A 36 8.06 -0.47 3.05
N PHE A 37 8.37 0.75 2.60
CA PHE A 37 7.70 2.01 2.98
C PHE A 37 8.09 2.62 4.35
N ASP A 38 8.82 1.93 5.24
CA ASP A 38 9.23 2.51 6.54
C ASP A 38 10.31 3.61 6.41
N ASN A 39 11.05 3.64 5.30
CA ASN A 39 12.10 4.63 5.03
C ASN A 39 11.60 5.86 4.25
N MET A 40 10.30 5.94 3.97
CA MET A 40 9.74 7.04 3.20
C MET A 40 9.39 8.22 4.12
N PRO A 41 9.52 9.47 3.65
CA PRO A 41 9.13 10.65 4.42
C PRO A 41 7.60 10.81 4.58
N PHE A 42 6.81 9.83 4.16
CA PHE A 42 5.36 9.78 4.29
C PHE A 42 4.90 8.34 4.52
N SER A 43 3.81 8.16 5.26
CA SER A 43 3.22 6.85 5.53
C SER A 43 2.15 6.50 4.50
N VAL A 44 2.10 5.24 4.05
CA VAL A 44 1.08 4.72 3.12
C VAL A 44 0.22 3.66 3.82
N PRO A 45 -0.68 4.06 4.74
CA PRO A 45 -1.56 3.10 5.42
C PRO A 45 -2.67 2.57 4.50
N ASN A 46 -3.04 3.34 3.47
CA ASN A 46 -4.10 3.01 2.52
C ASN A 46 -3.67 3.40 1.10
N ARG A 47 -3.76 2.45 0.18
CA ARG A 47 -3.47 2.66 -1.25
C ARG A 47 -4.28 3.80 -1.87
N TYR A 48 -5.56 3.95 -1.51
CA TYR A 48 -6.41 5.01 -2.06
C TYR A 48 -6.01 6.39 -1.55
N ALA A 49 -5.63 6.48 -0.27
CA ALA A 49 -5.14 7.72 0.32
C ALA A 49 -3.81 8.15 -0.32
N ALA A 50 -2.88 7.21 -0.51
CA ALA A 50 -1.61 7.51 -1.18
C ALA A 50 -1.82 8.00 -2.62
N THR A 51 -2.68 7.34 -3.39
CA THR A 51 -2.99 7.79 -4.76
C THR A 51 -3.58 9.20 -4.76
N MET A 52 -4.51 9.52 -3.86
CA MET A 52 -5.07 10.88 -3.77
C MET A 52 -4.00 11.92 -3.45
N VAL A 53 -3.12 11.64 -2.49
CA VAL A 53 -2.02 12.57 -2.14
C VAL A 53 -1.09 12.80 -3.33
N PHE A 54 -0.71 11.74 -4.04
CA PHE A 54 0.14 11.87 -5.23
C PHE A 54 -0.57 12.59 -6.39
N SER A 55 -1.83 12.29 -6.65
CA SER A 55 -2.61 12.97 -7.69
C SER A 55 -2.72 14.47 -7.41
N ILE A 56 -2.91 14.89 -6.16
CA ILE A 56 -2.95 16.30 -5.79
C ILE A 56 -1.56 16.93 -5.91
N PHE A 57 -0.52 16.29 -5.36
CA PHE A 57 0.84 16.82 -5.40
C PHE A 57 1.35 17.03 -6.82
N PHE A 58 1.26 16.00 -7.66
CA PHE A 58 1.65 16.10 -9.07
C PHE A 58 0.67 16.95 -9.87
N GLY A 59 -0.63 16.92 -9.55
CA GLY A 59 -1.62 17.78 -10.17
C GLY A 59 -1.29 19.26 -10.00
N ILE A 60 -0.96 19.69 -8.79
CA ILE A 60 -0.55 21.08 -8.51
C ILE A 60 0.73 21.43 -9.28
N GLY A 61 1.76 20.57 -9.24
CA GLY A 61 3.00 20.80 -9.97
C GLY A 61 2.81 20.88 -11.48
N LEU A 62 1.93 20.04 -12.04
CA LEU A 62 1.59 20.04 -13.46
C LEU A 62 0.79 21.29 -13.86
N TRP A 63 -0.16 21.73 -13.03
CA TRP A 63 -1.01 22.89 -13.31
C TRP A 63 -0.32 24.23 -13.07
N ALA A 64 0.69 24.29 -12.20
CA ALA A 64 1.41 25.52 -11.86
C ALA A 64 1.89 26.34 -13.07
N PRO A 65 2.63 25.80 -14.06
CA PRO A 65 3.10 26.59 -15.21
C PRO A 65 1.94 27.18 -16.04
N PHE A 66 0.82 26.46 -16.19
CA PHE A 66 -0.34 26.95 -16.93
C PHE A 66 -1.01 28.13 -16.23
N ILE A 67 -1.16 28.04 -14.91
CA ILE A 67 -1.73 29.13 -14.11
C ILE A 67 -0.81 30.36 -14.14
N ILE A 68 0.51 30.17 -14.04
CA ILE A 68 1.49 31.27 -14.12
C ILE A 68 1.42 31.97 -15.48
N VAL A 69 1.38 31.21 -16.57
CA VAL A 69 1.27 31.75 -17.93
C VAL A 69 -0.06 32.47 -18.13
N TRP A 70 -1.17 31.86 -17.70
CA TRP A 70 -2.49 32.48 -17.74
C TRP A 70 -2.50 33.81 -16.98
N TYR A 71 -1.99 33.83 -15.75
CA TYR A 71 -1.87 35.04 -14.95
C TYR A 71 -0.99 36.09 -15.65
N SER A 72 0.12 35.67 -16.27
CA SER A 72 1.02 36.56 -17.00
C SER A 72 0.39 37.17 -18.26
N MET A 73 -0.58 36.50 -18.88
CA MET A 73 -1.34 37.06 -19.99
C MET A 73 -2.46 37.98 -19.49
N ALA A 74 -3.20 37.55 -18.47
CA ALA A 74 -4.31 38.31 -17.89
C ALA A 74 -3.87 39.67 -17.33
N LYS A 75 -2.69 39.76 -16.70
CA LYS A 75 -2.12 41.03 -16.20
C LYS A 75 -1.77 42.05 -17.29
N ARG A 76 -1.72 41.64 -18.57
CA ARG A 76 -1.44 42.55 -19.69
C ARG A 76 -2.73 43.07 -20.34
N THR A 77 -3.81 42.30 -20.24
CA THR A 77 -5.11 42.63 -20.81
C THR A 77 -6.04 43.36 -19.83
N MET A 78 -5.86 43.14 -18.52
CA MET A 78 -6.44 43.96 -17.46
C MET A 78 -5.57 45.18 -17.19
#